data_AF-A0A9E7K732-F1
#
_entry.id   AF-A0A9E7K732-F1
#
_cell.length_a   1.000
_cell.length_b   1.000
_cell.length_c   1.000
_cell.angle_alpha   90.00
_cell.angle_beta   90.00
_cell.angle_gamma   90.00
#
_symmetry.space_group_name_H-M   'P 1'
#
loop_
_entity.id
_entity.type
_entity.pdbx_description
1 polymer ?
#
loop_
_entity_poly.entity_id
_entity_poly.type
_entity_poly.pdbx_seq_one_letter_code
_entity_poly.pdbx_strand_id
1 'polypeptide(L)'
;MDSHSEGNFSTEEATTLVDLASHCLQHEPRHRPNAKNLVAALAPLQTKSETPSYVMLGIQKHEEAPATPQHPLSPMGEACTRIDLTAIHQILVMTHYNDDEATKEVNMTLRIICDF
;
A
#
# COMPACT_ATOMS: atom_id res chain seq x y z
N MET A 1 14.20 -14.28 -10.56
CA MET A 1 14.26 -12.97 -11.22
C MET A 1 13.01 -12.86 -12.05
N ASP A 2 12.14 -11.90 -11.74
CA ASP A 2 10.89 -11.65 -12.46
C ASP A 2 11.22 -11.03 -13.83
N SER A 3 11.05 -11.81 -14.89
CA SER A 3 11.40 -11.42 -16.27
C SER A 3 10.40 -10.46 -16.92
N HIS A 4 9.31 -10.07 -16.24
CA HIS A 4 8.26 -9.22 -16.82
C HIS A 4 8.55 -7.71 -16.73
N SER A 5 9.56 -7.30 -15.96
CA SER A 5 9.94 -5.89 -15.79
C SER A 5 11.00 -5.40 -16.78
N GLU A 6 11.53 -6.28 -17.63
CA GLU A 6 12.61 -5.97 -18.57
C GLU A 6 12.02 -5.27 -19.81
N GLY A 7 11.91 -3.93 -19.78
CA GLY A 7 11.65 -3.14 -20.99
C GLY A 7 10.66 -1.96 -20.89
N ASN A 8 10.05 -1.68 -19.73
CA ASN A 8 9.06 -0.59 -19.64
C ASN A 8 9.64 0.79 -19.28
N PHE A 9 10.83 0.81 -18.67
CA PHE A 9 11.51 2.01 -18.25
C PHE A 9 12.87 2.10 -18.92
N SER A 10 13.21 3.31 -19.38
CA SER A 10 14.56 3.58 -19.83
C SER A 10 15.54 3.53 -18.66
N THR A 11 16.81 3.26 -18.93
CA THR A 11 17.85 3.09 -17.88
C THR A 11 17.94 4.32 -16.98
N GLU A 12 17.77 5.51 -17.53
CA GLU A 12 17.71 6.77 -16.79
C GLU A 12 16.49 6.85 -15.86
N GLU A 13 15.30 6.44 -16.32
CA GLU A 13 14.09 6.44 -15.51
C GLU A 13 14.20 5.43 -14.37
N ALA A 14 14.71 4.23 -14.66
CA ALA A 14 14.97 3.21 -13.66
C ALA A 14 15.97 3.70 -12.59
N THR A 15 17.02 4.40 -13.01
CA THR A 15 18.00 4.98 -12.09
C THR A 15 17.37 6.05 -11.20
N THR A 16 16.54 6.94 -11.77
CA THR A 16 15.83 7.97 -10.97
C THR A 16 14.84 7.37 -9.97
N LEU A 17 14.17 6.26 -10.32
CA LEU A 17 13.26 5.56 -9.41
C LEU A 17 14.00 4.89 -8.25
N VAL A 18 15.15 4.26 -8.52
CA VAL A 18 15.99 3.65 -7.48
C VAL A 18 16.54 4.70 -6.53
N ASP A 19 16.98 5.85 -7.06
CA ASP A 19 17.47 6.97 -6.26
C ASP A 19 16.35 7.57 -5.39
N LEU A 20 15.16 7.79 -5.98
CA LEU A 20 13.98 8.27 -5.26
C LEU A 20 13.53 7.31 -4.15
N ALA A 21 13.55 6.00 -4.41
CA ALA A 21 13.24 4.98 -3.41
C ALA A 21 14.27 5.00 -2.27
N SER A 22 15.56 5.13 -2.60
CA SER A 22 16.63 5.26 -1.61
C SER A 22 16.42 6.48 -0.71
N HIS A 23 16.02 7.61 -1.29
CA HIS A 23 15.65 8.82 -0.57
C HIS A 23 14.42 8.63 0.34
N CYS A 24 13.41 7.90 -0.09
CA CYS A 24 12.23 7.59 0.72
C CYS A 24 12.57 6.68 1.91
N LEU A 25 13.49 5.73 1.72
CA LEU A 25 13.90 4.76 2.72
C LEU A 25 15.00 5.26 3.66
N GLN A 26 15.46 6.50 3.50
CA GLN A 26 16.49 7.05 4.37
C GLN A 26 16.06 7.04 5.84
N HIS A 27 17.00 6.62 6.69
CA HIS A 27 16.83 6.58 8.14
C HIS A 27 16.60 7.97 8.72
N GLU A 28 17.35 8.98 8.23
CA GLU A 28 17.18 10.36 8.65
C GLU A 28 15.96 11.02 7.97
N PRO A 29 14.97 11.52 8.74
CA PRO A 29 13.75 12.11 8.19
C PRO A 29 13.98 13.35 7.32
N ARG A 30 15.10 14.04 7.53
CA ARG A 30 15.46 15.29 6.84
C ARG A 30 15.79 15.08 5.36
N HIS A 31 16.22 13.87 5.02
CA HIS A 31 16.59 13.50 3.67
C HIS A 31 15.45 12.84 2.89
N ARG A 32 14.30 12.58 3.56
CA ARG A 32 13.10 12.06 2.92
C ARG A 32 12.44 13.15 2.08
N PRO A 33 12.05 12.84 0.83
CA PRO A 33 11.36 13.79 -0.01
C PRO A 33 9.97 14.07 0.56
N ASN A 34 9.50 15.31 0.42
CA ASN A 34 8.11 15.63 0.75
C ASN A 34 7.16 14.98 -0.27
N ALA A 35 5.89 14.78 0.10
CA ALA A 35 4.90 14.16 -0.79
C ALA A 35 4.73 14.92 -2.11
N LYS A 36 4.89 16.25 -2.11
CA LYS A 36 4.76 17.08 -3.32
C LYS A 36 5.90 16.81 -4.33
N ASN A 37 7.13 16.69 -3.84
CA ASN A 37 8.33 16.41 -4.61
C ASN A 37 8.31 14.97 -5.10
N LEU A 38 7.83 14.03 -4.26
CA LEU A 38 7.61 12.65 -4.66
C LEU A 38 6.62 12.55 -5.82
N VAL A 39 5.47 13.22 -5.72
CA VAL A 39 4.47 13.26 -6.79
C VAL A 39 5.02 13.94 -8.04
N ALA A 40 5.75 15.05 -7.90
CA ALA A 40 6.37 15.74 -9.04
C ALA A 40 7.41 14.88 -9.76
N ALA A 41 8.20 14.08 -9.02
CA ALA A 41 9.17 13.16 -9.60
C ALA A 41 8.52 11.95 -10.27
N LEU A 42 7.39 11.46 -9.73
CA LEU A 42 6.66 10.32 -10.27
C LEU A 42 5.72 10.68 -11.43
N ALA A 43 5.23 11.92 -11.49
CA ALA A 43 4.25 12.36 -12.50
C ALA A 43 4.69 12.12 -13.97
N PRO A 44 5.94 12.39 -14.38
CA PRO A 44 6.40 12.07 -15.74
C PRO A 44 6.30 10.57 -16.06
N LEU A 45 6.53 9.71 -15.06
CA LEU A 45 6.55 8.25 -15.20
C LEU A 45 5.15 7.63 -15.21
N GLN A 46 4.15 8.32 -14.66
CA GLN A 46 2.77 7.82 -14.59
C GLN A 46 2.10 7.67 -15.97
N THR A 47 2.55 8.41 -16.99
CA THR A 47 1.98 8.37 -18.35
C THR A 47 2.08 7.01 -19.05
N LYS A 48 2.93 6.09 -18.56
CA LYS A 48 3.12 4.76 -19.15
C LYS A 48 2.20 3.67 -18.57
N SER A 49 1.42 3.97 -17.54
CA SER A 49 0.70 2.93 -16.77
C SER A 49 -0.71 3.36 -16.37
N GLU A 50 -1.53 3.81 -17.32
CA GLU A 50 -2.97 3.95 -17.08
C GLU A 50 -3.68 2.60 -17.24
N THR A 51 -3.15 1.58 -16.58
CA THR A 51 -3.80 0.27 -16.49
C THR A 51 -4.84 0.37 -15.38
N PRO A 52 -6.13 0.06 -15.65
CA PRO A 52 -7.17 0.11 -14.64
C PRO A 52 -6.78 -0.71 -13.40
N SER A 53 -7.10 -0.21 -12.21
CA SER A 53 -6.69 -0.83 -10.94
C SER A 53 -7.08 -2.32 -10.84
N TYR A 54 -8.24 -2.71 -11.37
CA TYR A 54 -8.68 -4.12 -11.40
C TYR A 54 -7.73 -5.00 -12.23
N VAL A 55 -7.20 -4.50 -13.34
CA VAL A 55 -6.23 -5.22 -14.18
C VAL A 55 -4.89 -5.33 -13.45
N MET A 56 -4.44 -4.24 -12.83
CA MET A 56 -3.15 -4.20 -12.11
C MET A 56 -3.15 -5.08 -10.85
N LEU A 57 -4.29 -5.17 -10.16
CA LEU A 57 -4.46 -6.00 -8.97
C LEU A 57 -4.84 -7.45 -9.31
N GLY A 58 -4.99 -7.80 -10.59
CA GLY A 58 -5.44 -9.13 -11.01
C GLY A 58 -6.87 -9.48 -10.57
N ILE A 59 -7.66 -8.46 -10.22
CA ILE A 59 -9.02 -8.62 -9.73
C ILE A 59 -9.94 -8.67 -10.96
N GLN A 60 -10.72 -9.74 -11.08
CA GLN A 60 -11.76 -9.78 -12.11
C GLN A 60 -12.69 -8.59 -11.89
N LYS A 61 -12.90 -7.78 -12.94
CA LYS A 61 -13.81 -6.62 -12.94
C LYS A 61 -15.08 -7.06 -12.23
N HIS A 62 -15.33 -6.51 -11.05
CA HIS A 62 -16.52 -6.81 -10.28
C HIS A 62 -17.69 -6.23 -11.10
N GLU A 63 -18.30 -7.05 -11.96
CA GLU A 63 -19.69 -6.81 -12.32
C GLU A 63 -20.41 -6.73 -10.99
N GLU A 64 -21.05 -5.59 -10.75
CA GLU A 64 -21.81 -5.22 -9.56
C GLU A 64 -22.53 -6.45 -9.01
N ALA A 65 -21.88 -7.17 -8.08
CA ALA A 65 -22.39 -8.43 -7.62
C ALA A 65 -23.61 -8.09 -6.76
N PRO A 66 -24.76 -8.72 -7.02
CA PRO A 66 -25.97 -8.43 -6.26
C PRO A 66 -25.67 -8.66 -4.79
N ALA A 67 -25.95 -7.65 -3.96
CA ALA A 67 -25.70 -7.57 -2.53
C ALA A 67 -25.65 -8.96 -1.87
N THR A 68 -24.46 -9.56 -1.85
CA THR A 68 -24.27 -10.82 -1.14
C THR A 68 -24.37 -10.51 0.35
N PRO A 69 -24.93 -11.43 1.16
CA PRO A 69 -25.13 -11.18 2.58
C PRO A 69 -23.79 -10.82 3.18
N GLN A 70 -23.70 -9.64 3.80
CA GLN A 70 -22.45 -9.15 4.35
C GLN A 70 -21.88 -10.24 5.25
N HIS A 71 -20.73 -10.80 4.86
CA HIS A 71 -19.94 -11.64 5.74
C HIS A 71 -19.79 -10.86 7.05
N PRO A 72 -19.90 -11.51 8.22
CA PRO A 72 -19.71 -10.82 9.50
C PRO A 72 -18.39 -10.08 9.43
N LEU A 73 -18.45 -8.75 9.51
CA LEU A 73 -17.26 -7.91 9.45
C LEU A 73 -16.34 -8.34 10.59
N SER A 74 -15.05 -8.38 10.34
CA SER A 74 -14.09 -8.59 11.43
C SER A 74 -14.21 -7.45 12.45
N PRO A 75 -13.75 -7.63 13.70
CA PRO A 75 -13.78 -6.56 14.70
C PRO A 75 -13.14 -5.25 14.20
N MET A 76 -12.11 -5.37 13.34
CA MET A 76 -11.47 -4.23 12.67
C MET A 76 -12.37 -3.63 11.59
N GLY A 77 -12.96 -4.46 10.72
CA GLY A 77 -13.88 -4.00 9.68
C GLY A 77 -15.11 -3.28 10.24
N GLU A 78 -15.65 -3.75 11.36
CA GLU A 78 -16.71 -3.08 12.10
C GLU A 78 -16.27 -1.72 12.66
N ALA A 79 -15.09 -1.66 13.28
CA ALA A 79 -14.56 -0.43 13.86
C ALA A 79 -14.30 0.63 12.77
N CYS A 80 -13.79 0.23 11.60
CA CYS A 80 -13.63 1.08 10.43
C CYS A 80 -14.97 1.60 9.89
N THR A 81 -15.99 0.73 9.81
CA THR A 81 -17.32 1.11 9.34
C THR A 81 -17.97 2.16 10.25
N ARG A 82 -17.76 2.04 11.56
CA ARG A 82 -18.26 3.01 12.55
C ARG A 82 -17.36 4.23 12.73
N ILE A 83 -16.18 4.24 12.10
CA ILE A 83 -15.13 5.26 12.28
C ILE A 83 -14.79 5.39 13.79
N ASP A 84 -14.79 4.28 14.50
CA ASP A 84 -14.48 4.25 15.93
C ASP A 84 -12.96 4.18 16.10
N LEU A 85 -12.34 5.36 16.10
CA LEU A 85 -10.88 5.48 16.25
C LEU A 85 -10.37 4.87 17.56
N THR A 86 -11.21 4.78 18.60
CA THR A 86 -10.83 4.18 19.88
C THR A 86 -10.80 2.65 19.76
N ALA A 87 -11.83 2.06 19.15
CA ALA A 87 -11.85 0.63 18.87
C ALA A 87 -10.71 0.23 17.90
N ILE A 88 -10.46 1.04 16.85
CA ILE A 88 -9.34 0.83 15.92
C ILE A 88 -8.01 0.84 16.68
N HIS A 89 -7.79 1.85 17.53
CA HIS A 89 -6.57 1.95 18.33
C HIS A 89 -6.42 0.76 19.29
N GLN A 90 -7.48 0.35 19.99
CA GLN A 90 -7.45 -0.80 20.88
C GLN A 90 -7.11 -2.10 20.15
N ILE A 91 -7.67 -2.30 18.96
CA ILE A 91 -7.38 -3.46 18.11
C ILE A 91 -5.91 -3.47 17.72
N LEU A 92 -5.38 -2.34 17.23
CA LEU A 92 -3.96 -2.21 16.85
C LEU A 92 -3.03 -2.53 18.04
N VAL A 93 -3.33 -1.97 19.22
CA VAL A 93 -2.57 -2.21 20.46
C VAL A 93 -2.64 -3.69 20.88
N MET A 94 -3.83 -4.31 20.85
CA MET A 94 -4.01 -5.73 21.18
C MET A 94 -3.26 -6.65 20.21
N THR A 95 -3.14 -6.25 18.94
CA THR A 95 -2.37 -7.00 17.94
C THR A 95 -0.85 -6.81 18.06
N HIS A 96 -0.37 -6.13 19.10
CA HIS A 96 1.04 -5.78 19.32
C HIS A 96 1.67 -5.02 18.14
N TYR A 97 0.86 -4.25 17.40
CA TYR A 97 1.35 -3.29 16.40
C TYR A 97 2.06 -2.16 17.16
N ASN A 98 3.34 -2.40 17.48
CA ASN A 98 4.16 -1.45 18.23
C ASN A 98 4.68 -0.38 17.26
N ASP A 99 4.60 0.87 17.71
CA ASP A 99 4.80 2.07 16.89
C ASP A 99 6.24 2.26 16.37
N ASP A 100 7.21 1.45 16.80
CA ASP A 100 8.64 1.75 16.59
C ASP A 100 9.58 0.53 16.36
N GLU A 101 9.11 -0.62 15.87
CA GLU A 101 10.03 -1.67 15.39
C GLU A 101 9.66 -2.17 13.98
N ALA A 102 10.25 -1.53 12.98
CA ALA A 102 10.09 -1.83 11.55
C ALA A 102 10.55 -3.24 11.10
N THR A 103 10.77 -4.18 12.03
CA THR A 103 11.40 -5.48 11.75
C THR A 103 10.62 -6.68 12.27
N LYS A 104 9.44 -6.49 12.88
CA LYS A 104 8.58 -7.62 13.27
C LYS A 104 7.29 -7.64 12.47
N GLU A 105 7.38 -8.46 11.43
CA GLU A 105 6.31 -9.30 10.89
C GLU A 105 5.33 -8.63 9.92
N VAL A 106 5.79 -8.54 8.68
CA VAL A 106 4.93 -8.47 7.48
C VAL A 106 3.81 -9.54 7.49
N ASN A 107 4.03 -10.64 8.22
CA ASN A 107 3.04 -11.71 8.46
C ASN A 107 1.88 -11.30 9.39
N MET A 108 2.12 -10.41 10.37
CA MET A 108 1.09 -9.93 11.30
C MET A 108 0.22 -8.85 10.65
N THR A 109 0.82 -7.96 9.85
CA THR A 109 0.09 -6.98 9.04
C THR A 109 -0.79 -7.66 7.98
N LEU A 110 -0.35 -8.79 7.43
CA LEU A 110 -1.14 -9.56 6.46
C LEU A 110 -2.42 -10.17 7.08
N ARG A 111 -2.42 -10.56 8.36
CA ARG A 111 -3.65 -10.98 9.07
C ARG A 111 -4.66 -9.83 9.21
N ILE A 112 -4.18 -8.62 9.49
CA ILE A 112 -5.06 -7.45 9.63
C ILE A 112 -5.71 -7.07 8.29
N ILE A 113 -4.99 -7.25 7.17
CA ILE A 113 -5.46 -6.89 5.82
C ILE A 113 -6.28 -8.02 5.16
N CYS A 114 -5.97 -9.29 5.42
CA CYS A 114 -6.66 -10.43 4.79
C CYS A 114 -7.95 -10.89 5.49
N ASP A 115 -8.26 -10.36 6.68
CA ASP A 115 -9.55 -10.57 7.38
C ASP A 115 -10.56 -9.43 7.12
N PHE A 116 -10.38 -8.66 6.04
CA PHE A 116 -11.31 -7.67 5.50
C PHE A 116 -11.81 -8.11 4.12
#